data_AF-A0A7T8K8W5-F1
#
_entry.id   AF-A0A7T8K8W5-F1
#
_cell.length_a   1.000
_cell.length_b   1.000
_cell.length_c   1.000
_cell.angle_alpha   90.00
_cell.angle_beta   90.00
_cell.angle_gamma   90.00
#
_symmetry.space_group_name_H-M   'P 1'
#
loop_
_entity.id
_entity.type
_entity.pdbx_description
1 polymer ?
#
loop_
_entity_poly.entity_id
_entity_poly.type
_entity_poly.pdbx_seq_one_letter_code
_entity_poly.pdbx_strand_id
1 'polypeptide(L)' 'MCSALYSYDGDDATENIIPMGEGERFQVLEEDFDHSGWTRVKRLSLKFFNDSGEGYVPTSFLKVYYPPNESSI' A
#
# COMPACT_ATOMS: atom_id res chain seq x y z
N MET A 1 4.01 -7.05 -4.68
CA MET A 1 3.55 -5.69 -5.06
C MET A 1 2.06 -5.58 -4.75
N CYS A 2 1.49 -4.39 -4.61
CA CYS A 2 0.04 -4.25 -4.43
C CYS A 2 -0.54 -3.06 -5.22
N SER A 3 -1.86 -3.04 -5.35
CA SER A 3 -2.62 -1.89 -5.86
C SER A 3 -3.77 -1.52 -4.92
N ALA A 4 -4.08 -0.24 -4.82
CA ALA A 4 -5.28 0.23 -4.16
C ALA A 4 -6.53 -0.17 -4.97
N LEU A 5 -7.48 -0.81 -4.29
CA LEU A 5 -8.81 -1.13 -4.82
C LEU A 5 -9.76 0.07 -4.76
N TYR A 6 -9.54 0.96 -3.80
CA TYR A 6 -10.35 2.14 -3.57
C TYR A 6 -9.45 3.32 -3.21
N SER A 7 -9.93 4.53 -3.50
CA SER A 7 -9.28 5.74 -3.00
C SER A 7 -9.45 5.85 -1.48
N TYR A 8 -8.45 6.41 -0.82
CA TYR A 8 -8.45 6.71 0.60
C TYR A 8 -7.70 8.03 0.81
N ASP A 9 -8.38 9.01 1.39
CA ASP A 9 -7.87 10.38 1.51
C ASP A 9 -6.87 10.55 2.67
N GLY A 10 -6.62 9.48 3.44
CA GLY A 10 -5.84 9.56 4.67
C GLY A 10 -6.70 9.95 5.87
N ASP A 11 -6.15 9.78 7.06
CA ASP A 11 -6.72 10.34 8.30
C ASP A 11 -5.69 11.32 8.86
N ASP A 12 -6.04 12.61 8.91
CA ASP A 12 -5.17 13.68 9.42
C ASP A 12 -4.77 13.44 10.89
N ALA A 13 -5.48 12.59 11.62
CA ALA A 13 -5.20 12.25 13.01
C ALA A 13 -4.14 11.17 13.19
N THR A 14 -3.78 10.41 12.16
CA THR A 14 -2.87 9.27 12.28
C THR A 14 -1.57 9.52 11.54
N GLU A 15 -0.49 9.67 12.31
CA GLU A 15 0.86 9.86 11.78
C GLU A 15 1.27 8.67 10.89
N ASN A 16 1.98 8.97 9.80
CA ASN A 16 2.51 7.99 8.84
C ASN A 16 1.46 7.27 7.99
N ILE A 17 0.19 7.67 8.00
CA ILE A 17 -0.77 7.25 6.98
C ILE A 17 -0.58 8.08 5.71
N ILE A 18 -0.62 7.42 4.56
CA ILE A 18 -0.58 8.12 3.27
C ILE A 18 -1.90 7.96 2.52
N PRO A 19 -2.34 8.99 1.77
CA PRO A 19 -3.48 8.86 0.88
C PRO A 19 -3.14 7.96 -0.30
N MET A 20 -4.15 7.33 -0.88
CA MET A 20 -4.03 6.52 -2.08
C MET A 20 -5.19 6.74 -3.03
N GLY A 21 -4.93 6.69 -4.33
CA GLY A 21 -5.97 6.67 -5.36
C GLY A 21 -6.31 5.25 -5.80
N GLU A 22 -7.57 4.99 -6.15
CA GLU A 22 -7.95 3.75 -6.82
C GLU A 22 -7.03 3.43 -8.01
N GLY A 23 -6.53 2.20 -8.07
CA GLY A 23 -5.61 1.73 -9.10
C GLY A 23 -4.15 2.16 -8.92
N GLU A 24 -3.82 2.98 -7.91
CA GLU A 24 -2.45 3.35 -7.58
C GLU A 24 -1.66 2.10 -7.14
N ARG A 25 -0.38 2.02 -7.54
CA ARG A 25 0.48 0.86 -7.29
C ARG A 25 1.56 1.18 -6.30
N PHE A 26 1.76 0.24 -5.38
CA PHE A 26 2.74 0.35 -4.32
C PHE A 26 3.62 -0.89 -4.23
N GLN A 27 4.83 -0.67 -3.73
CA GLN A 27 5.69 -1.71 -3.21
C GLN A 27 5.30 -1.94 -1.75
N VAL A 28 4.97 -3.18 -1.40
CA VAL A 28 4.77 -3.57 0.00
C VAL A 28 6.15 -3.63 0.66
N LEU A 29 6.31 -2.93 1.78
CA LEU A 29 7.50 -2.98 2.62
C LEU A 29 7.28 -3.90 3.83
N GLU A 30 6.09 -3.82 4.42
CA GLU A 30 5.69 -4.61 5.59
C GLU A 30 4.24 -5.04 5.43
N GLU A 31 4.00 -6.35 5.47
CA GLU A 31 2.65 -6.93 5.47
C GLU A 31 2.03 -6.84 6.86
N ASP A 32 0.70 -6.92 6.92
CA ASP A 32 -0.10 -6.91 8.15
C ASP A 32 0.03 -8.26 8.91
N PHE A 33 1.22 -8.53 9.43
CA PHE A 33 1.51 -9.78 10.16
C PHE A 33 0.89 -9.79 11.56
N ASP A 34 0.69 -8.62 12.15
CA ASP A 34 0.13 -8.45 13.49
C ASP A 34 -1.40 -8.35 13.48
N HIS A 35 -2.03 -8.37 12.30
CA HIS A 35 -3.46 -8.16 12.11
C HIS A 35 -3.95 -6.80 12.67
N SER A 36 -3.08 -5.79 12.64
CA SER A 36 -3.43 -4.40 12.94
C SER A 36 -4.35 -3.79 11.89
N GLY A 37 -4.41 -4.37 10.69
CA GLY A 37 -5.20 -3.90 9.56
C GLY A 37 -4.48 -2.87 8.68
N TRP A 38 -3.17 -2.67 8.92
CA TRP A 38 -2.35 -1.69 8.21
C TRP A 38 -1.17 -2.36 7.51
N THR A 39 -0.91 -1.93 6.27
CA THR A 39 0.23 -2.41 5.49
C THR A 39 1.13 -1.23 5.17
N ARG A 40 2.42 -1.36 5.44
CA ARG A 40 3.40 -0.34 5.10
C ARG A 40 3.80 -0.49 3.65
N VAL A 41 3.65 0.58 2.89
CA VAL A 41 3.87 0.59 1.45
C VAL A 41 4.70 1.80 1.02
N LYS A 42 5.32 1.67 -0.14
CA LYS A 42 6.04 2.73 -0.84
C LYS A 42 5.48 2.93 -2.23
N ARG A 43 5.15 4.17 -2.60
CA ARG A 43 4.67 4.55 -3.93
C ARG A 43 5.72 4.21 -4.99
N LEU A 44 5.27 3.56 -6.06
CA LEU A 44 6.12 3.24 -7.21
C LEU A 44 6.24 4.41 -8.20
N SER A 45 5.31 5.37 -8.15
CA SER A 45 5.33 6.57 -8.98
C SER A 45 5.59 7.80 -8.11
N LEU A 46 6.71 8.47 -8.35
CA LEU A 46 7.04 9.77 -7.75
C LEU A 46 6.22 10.87 -8.45
N LYS A 47 4.89 10.86 -8.30
CA LYS A 47 4.07 12.01 -8.75
C LYS A 47 4.23 13.24 -7.85
N PHE A 48 4.73 13.05 -6.63
CA PHE A 48 4.96 14.12 -5.66
C PHE A 48 6.45 14.14 -5.29
N PHE A 49 7.15 15.20 -5.69
CA PHE A 49 8.60 15.37 -5.54
C PHE A 49 9.05 15.63 -4.09
N ASN A 50 8.10 15.84 -3.16
CA ASN A 50 8.36 16.32 -1.80
C ASN A 50 7.77 15.44 -0.69
N ASP A 51 7.29 14.25 -1.03
CA ASP A 51 6.77 13.26 -0.10
C ASP A 51 7.74 12.06 -0.14
N SER A 52 8.08 11.47 1.00
CA SER A 52 8.90 10.24 1.03
C SER A 52 8.23 9.12 0.22
N GLY A 53 6.91 9.26 0.01
CA GLY A 53 6.08 8.33 -0.74
C GLY A 53 5.87 7.03 0.01
N GLU A 54 6.19 7.00 1.30
CA GLU A 54 6.15 5.82 2.15
C GLU A 54 5.24 6.08 3.36
N GLY A 55 4.40 5.10 3.67
CA GLY A 55 3.53 5.14 4.83
C GLY A 55 2.62 3.92 4.92
N TYR A 56 1.65 3.98 5.82
CA TYR A 56 0.68 2.94 6.06
C TYR A 56 -0.61 3.20 5.28
N VAL A 57 -1.18 2.13 4.74
CA VAL A 57 -2.49 2.12 4.08
C VAL A 57 -3.33 0.96 4.61
N PRO A 58 -4.68 1.06 4.58
CA PRO A 58 -5.55 -0.01 5.03
C PRO A 58 -5.35 -1.29 4.22
N THR A 59 -5.05 -2.40 4.89
CA THR A 59 -4.81 -3.70 4.23
C THR A 59 -6.04 -4.17 3.44
N SER A 60 -7.23 -3.92 3.96
CA SER A 60 -8.50 -4.29 3.32
C SER A 60 -8.77 -3.55 2.00
N PHE A 61 -8.05 -2.46 1.73
CA PHE A 61 -8.18 -1.66 0.52
C PHE A 61 -7.11 -2.03 -0.51
N LEU A 62 -6.22 -2.99 -0.20
CA LEU A 62 -5.17 -3.43 -1.10
C LEU A 62 -5.53 -4.72 -1.80
N LYS A 63 -5.16 -4.80 -3.08
CA LYS A 63 -5.01 -6.05 -3.82
C LYS A 63 -3.53 -6.39 -3.88
N VAL A 64 -3.13 -7.42 -3.15
CA VAL A 64 -1.74 -7.92 -3.19
C VAL A 64 -1.56 -8.84 -4.40
N TYR A 65 -0.47 -8.59 -5.14
CA TYR A 65 -0.02 -9.42 -6.23
C TYR A 65 1.16 -10.25 -5.75
N TYR A 66 0.90 -11.53 -5.50
CA TYR A 66 1.93 -12.54 -5.35
C TYR A 66 2.41 -12.95 -6.75
N PRO A 67 3.73 -13.04 -6.99
CA PRO A 67 4.21 -13.66 -8.22
C PRO A 67 3.61 -15.07 -8.30
N PRO A 68 3.27 -15.58 -9.50
CA PRO A 68 2.84 -16.96 -9.64
C PRO A 68 3.92 -17.85 -9.05
N ASN A 69 3.55 -18.63 -8.03
CA ASN A 69 4.45 -19.60 -7.41
C ASN A 69 4.93 -20.54 -8.53
N GLU A 70 6.26 -20.70 -8.71
CA GLU A 70 6.87 -21.71 -9.60
C GLU A 70 6.64 -23.15 -9.07
N SER A 71 5.45 -23.47 -8.55
CA SER A 71 5.16 -24.74 -7.89
C SER A 71 3.86 -25.38 -8.38
N SER A 72 3.45 -25.07 -9.61
CA SER A 72 2.47 -25.88 -10.33
C SER A 72 3.12 -26.42 -11.59
N ILE A 73 3.98 -27.43 -11.39
CA ILE A 73 4.47 -28.35 -12.42
C ILE A 73 3.66 -29.64 -12.30
#